data_AF-A0A1V4TF90-F1
#
_entry.id   AF-A0A1V4TF90-F1
#
_cell.length_a   1.000
_cell.length_b   1.000
_cell.length_c   1.000
_cell.angle_alpha   90.00
_cell.angle_beta   90.00
_cell.angle_gamma   90.00
#
_symmetry.space_group_name_H-M   'P 1'
#
loop_
_entity.id
_entity.type
_entity.pdbx_description
1 polymer ?
#
loop_
_entity_poly.entity_id
_entity_poly.type
_entity_poly.pdbx_seq_one_letter_code
_entity_poly.pdbx_strand_id
1 'polypeptide(L)'
;MKYLICETCGGYYLLMDGESPSDFESCECGGKLYLLKYEDGDHLQSPKIVCESCGNPNYVNTPFCSSCGQILKPAKEIVIKNEESLLKPKIFAGLTFVVVSIMVLGLLL
;
A
#
# COMPACT_ATOMS: atom_id res chain seq x y z
N MET A 1 -5.46 -14.91 17.50
CA MET A 1 -4.78 -13.63 17.18
C MET A 1 -5.53 -12.89 16.07
N LYS A 2 -5.60 -11.56 16.08
CA LYS A 2 -6.33 -10.76 15.08
C LYS A 2 -5.42 -9.69 14.48
N TYR A 3 -5.45 -9.52 13.16
CA TYR A 3 -4.61 -8.57 12.45
C TYR A 3 -5.44 -7.69 11.52
N LEU A 4 -5.05 -6.44 11.35
CA LEU A 4 -5.51 -5.58 10.27
C LEU A 4 -4.44 -5.58 9.18
N ILE A 5 -4.83 -5.86 7.93
CA ILE A 5 -3.94 -5.90 6.77
C ILE A 5 -4.42 -4.88 5.74
N CYS A 6 -3.51 -4.03 5.28
CA CYS A 6 -3.78 -3.07 4.22
C CYS A 6 -3.73 -3.75 2.84
N GLU A 7 -4.78 -3.60 2.03
CA GLU A 7 -4.80 -4.12 0.65
C GLU A 7 -3.81 -3.42 -0.29
N THR A 8 -3.40 -2.21 0.07
CA THR A 8 -2.66 -1.33 -0.83
C THR A 8 -1.16 -1.43 -0.64
N CYS A 9 -0.68 -1.37 0.60
CA CYS A 9 0.75 -1.42 0.91
C CYS A 9 1.20 -2.73 1.55
N GLY A 10 0.26 -3.62 1.91
CA GLY A 10 0.57 -4.86 2.62
C GLY A 10 0.99 -4.67 4.08
N GLY A 11 1.00 -3.43 4.58
CA GLY A 11 1.24 -3.14 6.00
C GLY A 11 0.24 -3.86 6.90
N TYR A 12 0.70 -4.27 8.07
CA TYR A 12 -0.11 -5.03 9.02
C TYR A 12 -0.02 -4.44 10.43
N TYR A 13 -1.08 -4.63 11.21
CA TYR A 13 -1.17 -4.27 12.61
C TYR A 13 -1.79 -5.43 13.40
N LEU A 14 -1.14 -5.88 14.48
CA LEU A 14 -1.70 -6.88 15.39
C LEU A 14 -2.61 -6.16 16.39
N LEU A 15 -3.89 -6.54 16.42
CA LEU A 15 -4.83 -6.03 17.42
C LEU A 15 -4.53 -6.68 18.78
N MET A 16 -4.35 -5.83 19.78
CA MET A 16 -4.21 -6.22 21.17
C MET A 16 -5.56 -6.63 21.77
N ASP A 17 -5.53 -7.32 22.91
CA ASP A 17 -6.75 -7.72 23.60
C ASP A 17 -7.55 -6.48 24.04
N GLY A 18 -8.82 -6.43 23.62
CA GLY A 18 -9.72 -5.32 23.89
C GLY A 18 -9.78 -4.25 22.81
N GLU A 19 -8.85 -4.23 21.85
CA GLU A 19 -8.91 -3.31 20.71
C GLU A 19 -9.97 -3.75 19.70
N SER A 20 -10.78 -2.78 19.24
CA SER A 20 -11.77 -3.04 18.21
C SER A 20 -11.22 -2.74 16.82
N PRO A 21 -11.38 -3.65 15.84
CA PRO A 21 -11.06 -3.35 14.44
C PRO A 21 -11.76 -2.09 13.89
N SER A 22 -12.91 -1.73 14.46
CA SER A 22 -13.69 -0.55 14.05
C SER A 22 -13.04 0.77 14.43
N ASP A 23 -12.08 0.77 15.36
CA ASP A 23 -11.38 1.98 15.81
C ASP A 23 -10.36 2.45 14.76
N PHE A 24 -10.14 1.65 13.71
CA PHE A 24 -9.18 1.89 12.65
C PHE A 24 -9.91 2.11 11.32
N GLU A 25 -10.01 3.37 10.89
CA GLU A 25 -10.72 3.72 9.65
C GLU A 25 -9.97 3.26 8.38
N SER A 26 -8.66 3.55 8.29
CA SER A 26 -7.83 3.25 7.11
C SER A 26 -6.35 3.15 7.45
N CYS A 27 -5.55 2.55 6.56
CA CYS A 27 -4.10 2.56 6.66
C CYS A 27 -3.54 3.98 6.47
N GLU A 28 -2.37 4.29 7.04
CA GLU A 28 -1.67 5.57 6.84
C GLU A 28 -1.39 5.90 5.37
N CYS A 29 -1.30 4.88 4.50
CA CYS A 29 -1.17 5.07 3.05
C CYS A 29 -2.49 5.38 2.33
N GLY A 30 -3.61 5.47 3.05
CA GLY A 30 -4.97 5.65 2.53
C GLY A 30 -5.67 4.36 2.05
N GLY A 31 -5.01 3.20 2.19
CA GLY A 31 -5.57 1.91 1.78
C GLY A 31 -6.58 1.34 2.78
N LYS A 32 -7.53 0.54 2.30
CA LYS A 32 -8.52 -0.14 3.14
C LYS A 32 -7.88 -1.26 3.97
N LEU A 33 -8.32 -1.37 5.22
CA LEU A 33 -7.88 -2.41 6.15
C LEU A 33 -8.84 -3.59 6.16
N TYR A 34 -8.29 -4.80 6.24
CA TYR A 34 -9.04 -6.05 6.36
C TYR A 34 -8.63 -6.81 7.60
N LEU A 35 -9.62 -7.34 8.31
CA LEU A 35 -9.42 -8.15 9.51
C LEU A 35 -9.08 -9.60 9.14
N LEU A 36 -7.92 -10.07 9.59
CA LEU A 36 -7.52 -11.47 9.54
C LEU A 36 -7.53 -12.05 10.96
N LYS A 37 -8.24 -13.17 11.16
CA LYS A 37 -8.30 -13.87 12.44
C LYS A 37 -7.62 -15.23 12.32
N TYR A 38 -6.76 -15.53 13.27
CA TYR A 38 -6.20 -16.86 13.51
C TYR A 38 -6.82 -17.40 14.80
N GLU A 39 -7.55 -18.49 14.70
CA GLU A 39 -7.96 -19.32 15.82
C GLU A 39 -7.13 -20.61 15.80
N ASP A 40 -6.82 -21.16 16.97
CA ASP A 40 -6.08 -22.41 17.08
C ASP A 40 -6.96 -23.55 16.53
N GLY A 41 -6.59 -24.10 15.36
CA GLY A 41 -7.31 -25.23 14.72
C GLY A 41 -7.83 -25.07 13.28
N ASP A 42 -7.27 -24.18 12.46
CA ASP A 42 -7.50 -24.03 11.00
C ASP A 42 -8.79 -23.29 10.55
N HIS A 43 -8.70 -22.73 9.33
CA HIS A 43 -9.55 -21.81 8.57
C HIS A 43 -9.25 -20.31 8.75
N LEU A 44 -8.13 -19.87 8.18
CA LEU A 44 -7.88 -18.46 7.83
C LEU A 44 -9.00 -17.93 6.93
N GLN A 45 -9.88 -17.09 7.48
CA GLN A 45 -10.75 -16.24 6.66
C GLN A 45 -9.92 -15.06 6.13
N SER A 46 -9.02 -15.35 5.20
CA SER A 46 -8.33 -14.30 4.45
C SER A 46 -9.31 -13.63 3.49
N PRO A 47 -9.23 -12.31 3.30
CA PRO A 47 -10.09 -11.61 2.36
C PRO A 47 -9.91 -12.19 0.96
N LYS A 48 -11.03 -12.48 0.29
CA LYS A 48 -11.04 -13.05 -1.05
C LYS A 48 -11.47 -12.00 -2.07
N ILE A 49 -10.80 -12.01 -3.22
CA ILE A 49 -11.18 -11.27 -4.43
C ILE A 49 -11.66 -12.27 -5.48
N VAL A 50 -12.73 -11.91 -6.20
CA VAL A 50 -13.26 -12.70 -7.32
C VAL A 50 -12.58 -12.24 -8.61
N CYS A 51 -12.04 -13.19 -9.39
CA CYS A 51 -11.47 -12.88 -10.70
C CYS A 51 -12.55 -12.38 -11.67
N GLU A 52 -12.37 -11.20 -12.26
CA GLU A 52 -13.36 -10.62 -13.19
C GLU A 52 -13.43 -11.34 -14.54
N SER A 53 -12.42 -12.16 -14.90
CA SER A 53 -12.44 -12.93 -16.15
C SER A 53 -13.06 -14.31 -16.01
N CYS A 54 -12.81 -15.04 -14.92
CA CYS A 54 -13.30 -16.42 -14.77
C CYS A 54 -14.17 -16.68 -13.53
N GLY A 55 -14.36 -15.68 -12.66
CA GLY A 55 -15.16 -15.82 -11.45
C GLY A 55 -14.51 -16.62 -10.30
N ASN A 56 -13.30 -17.14 -10.48
CA ASN A 56 -12.63 -17.90 -9.41
C ASN A 56 -12.25 -16.99 -8.23
N PRO A 57 -12.55 -17.36 -6.97
CA PRO A 57 -12.11 -16.62 -5.80
C PRO A 57 -10.61 -16.87 -5.52
N ASN A 58 -9.87 -15.80 -5.19
CA ASN A 58 -8.45 -15.81 -4.86
C ASN A 58 -8.21 -14.96 -3.60
N TYR A 59 -7.05 -15.07 -2.97
CA TYR A 59 -6.70 -14.17 -1.86
C TYR A 59 -6.37 -12.78 -2.38
N VAL A 60 -6.71 -11.74 -1.61
CA VAL A 60 -6.53 -10.33 -2.01
C VAL A 60 -5.09 -9.99 -2.43
N ASN A 61 -4.09 -10.64 -1.84
CA ASN A 61 -2.66 -10.38 -2.11
C ASN A 61 -2.05 -11.34 -3.15
N THR A 62 -2.85 -12.13 -3.87
CA THR A 62 -2.33 -12.99 -4.94
C THR A 62 -2.16 -12.19 -6.23
N PRO A 63 -0.98 -12.29 -6.90
CA PRO A 63 -0.72 -11.49 -8.09
C PRO A 63 -1.57 -11.90 -9.31
N PHE A 64 -1.86 -13.20 -9.43
CA PHE A 64 -2.58 -13.80 -10.54
C PHE A 64 -3.72 -14.69 -10.04
N CYS A 65 -4.75 -14.83 -10.87
CA CYS A 65 -5.81 -15.80 -10.65
C CYS A 65 -5.25 -17.23 -10.73
N SER A 66 -5.47 -18.02 -9.67
CA SER A 66 -5.00 -19.41 -9.60
C SER A 66 -5.67 -20.36 -10.61
N SER A 67 -6.77 -19.92 -11.23
CA SER A 67 -7.52 -20.70 -12.21
C SER A 67 -7.23 -20.32 -13.67
N CYS A 68 -7.20 -19.02 -14.00
CA CYS A 68 -7.06 -18.56 -15.39
C CYS A 68 -5.79 -17.76 -15.68
N GLY A 69 -4.98 -17.44 -14.65
CA GLY A 69 -3.74 -16.67 -14.82
C GLY A 69 -3.91 -15.16 -15.00
N GLN A 70 -5.13 -14.63 -15.05
CA GLN A 70 -5.35 -13.18 -15.14
C GLN A 70 -4.72 -12.43 -13.95
N ILE A 71 -4.04 -11.31 -14.22
CA ILE A 71 -3.55 -10.38 -13.19
C ILE A 71 -4.73 -9.76 -12.44
N LEU A 72 -4.71 -9.82 -11.11
CA LEU A 72 -5.77 -9.29 -10.26
C LEU A 72 -5.57 -7.80 -9.95
N LYS A 73 -6.66 -7.05 -9.71
CA LYS A 73 -6.61 -5.58 -9.47
C LYS A 73 -5.70 -5.15 -8.30
N PRO A 74 -5.75 -5.79 -7.10
CA PRO A 74 -4.84 -5.45 -6.01
C PRO A 74 -3.38 -5.57 -6.44
N ALA A 75 -3.05 -6.58 -7.24
CA ALA A 75 -1.72 -6.76 -7.80
C ALA A 75 -1.35 -5.66 -8.81
N LYS A 76 -2.28 -5.28 -9.69
CA LYS A 76 -2.08 -4.20 -10.66
C LYS A 76 -1.75 -2.88 -9.98
N GLU A 77 -2.46 -2.53 -8.91
CA GLU A 77 -2.21 -1.30 -8.15
C GLU A 77 -0.88 -1.32 -7.41
N ILE A 78 -0.50 -2.46 -6.82
CA ILE A 78 0.82 -2.65 -6.19
C ILE A 78 1.94 -2.47 -7.22
N VAL A 79 1.80 -3.07 -8.41
CA VAL A 79 2.79 -2.96 -9.50
C VAL A 79 2.94 -1.52 -9.96
N ILE A 80 1.84 -0.79 -10.16
CA ILE A 80 1.87 0.63 -10.59
C ILE A 80 2.50 1.53 -9.52
N LYS A 81 2.21 1.30 -8.22
CA LYS A 81 2.81 2.09 -7.13
C LYS A 81 4.32 1.88 -7.00
N ASN A 82 4.80 0.67 -7.29
CA ASN A 82 6.23 0.37 -7.28
C ASN A 82 6.97 1.11 -8.41
N GLU A 83 6.33 1.30 -9.56
CA GLU A 83 6.90 2.01 -10.71
C GLU A 83 7.00 3.54 -10.49
N GLU A 84 6.03 4.16 -9.80
CA GLU A 84 6.06 5.59 -9.48
C GLU A 84 7.06 5.98 -8.38
N SER A 85 7.63 4.99 -7.67
CA SER A 85 8.67 5.23 -6.66
C SER A 85 10.09 5.40 -7.24
N LEU A 86 10.27 5.19 -8.56
CA LEU A 86 11.57 5.21 -9.24
C LEU A 86 11.77 6.41 -10.18
N LEU A 87 11.31 7.62 -9.81
CA LEU A 87 11.95 8.92 -10.07
C LEU A 87 10.97 10.02 -9.68
N LYS A 88 11.05 10.51 -8.45
CA LYS A 88 10.70 11.92 -8.18
C LYS A 88 11.89 12.52 -7.43
N PRO A 89 12.86 13.14 -8.12
CA PRO A 89 13.76 14.03 -7.42
C PRO A 89 12.89 15.13 -6.77
N LYS A 90 12.75 15.09 -5.45
CA LYS A 90 12.28 16.24 -4.67
C LYS A 90 13.34 17.33 -4.81
N ILE A 91 13.29 18.08 -5.90
CA ILE A 91 13.96 19.37 -6.01
C ILE A 91 13.25 20.31 -5.03
N PHE A 92 13.79 20.39 -3.80
CA PHE A 92 13.46 21.45 -2.86
C PHE A 92 13.85 22.79 -3.51
N ALA A 93 12.86 23.50 -4.05
CA ALA A 93 13.01 24.79 -4.73
C ALA A 93 13.37 25.96 -3.77
N GLY A 94 14.11 25.69 -2.68
CA GLY A 94 14.49 26.68 -1.68
C GLY A 94 15.98 27.03 -1.67
N LEU A 95 16.87 26.11 -2.06
CA LEU A 95 18.31 26.33 -1.89
C LEU A 95 19.00 26.93 -3.13
N THR A 96 18.43 26.73 -4.33
CA THR A 96 19.02 27.26 -5.57
C THR A 96 18.90 28.78 -5.68
N PHE A 97 17.83 29.39 -5.16
CA PHE A 97 17.65 30.85 -5.20
C PHE A 97 18.65 31.60 -4.32
N VAL A 98 19.03 31.02 -3.18
CA VAL A 98 19.99 31.67 -2.26
C VAL A 98 21.38 31.74 -2.89
N VAL A 99 21.83 30.68 -3.54
CA VAL A 99 23.18 30.63 -4.15
C VAL A 99 23.28 31.53 -5.38
N VAL A 100 22.23 31.62 -6.20
CA VAL A 100 22.19 32.53 -7.38
C VAL A 100 22.21 33.99 -6.94
N SER A 101 21.54 34.33 -5.83
CA SER A 101 21.49 35.71 -5.32
C SER A 101 22.85 36.20 -4.81
N ILE A 102 23.63 35.32 -4.16
CA ILE A 102 24.98 35.63 -3.66
C ILE A 102 25.97 35.81 -4.81
N MET A 103 25.88 35.00 -5.86
CA MET A 103 26.72 35.11 -7.06
C MET A 103 26.48 36.40 -7.84
N VAL A 104 25.22 36.87 -7.94
CA VAL A 104 24.88 38.13 -8.63
C VAL A 104 25.35 39.36 -7.83
N LEU A 105 25.27 39.31 -6.50
CA LEU A 105 25.79 40.39 -5.64
C LEU A 105 27.33 40.46 -5.65
N GLY A 106 28.03 39.32 -5.75
CA GLY A 106 29.49 39.29 -5.84
C GLY A 106 30.07 39.75 -7.18
N LEU A 107 29.25 39.81 -8.24
CA LEU A 107 29.63 40.34 -9.56
C LEU A 107 29.39 41.86 -9.68
N LEU A 108 28.69 42.47 -8.73
CA LEU A 108 28.35 43.90 -8.71
C LEU A 108 29.05 44.70 -7.60
N LEU A 109 29.93 44.05 -6.83
CA LEU A 109 30.80 44.66 -5.80
C LEU A 109 32.27 44.63 -6.22
#